data_AF-A0A022XFW4-F1
#
_entry.id   AF-A0A022XFW4-F1
#
_cell.length_a   1.000
_cell.length_b   1.000
_cell.length_c   1.000
_cell.angle_alpha   90.00
_cell.angle_beta   90.00
_cell.angle_gamma   90.00
#
_symmetry.space_group_name_H-M   'P 1'
#
loop_
_entity.id
_entity.type
_entity.pdbx_description
1 polymer ?
#
loop_
_entity_poly.entity_id
_entity_poly.type
_entity_poly.pdbx_seq_one_letter_code
_entity_poly.pdbx_strand_id
1 'polypeptide(L)'
;MQVSVQFGAFHEARRYFERMNAQKGSKDPHLSYSQYYLSGAFAGIVNSVISGPIEHVRIRLQTQPHGEGRLYNGPLDCIKKLSSQGGLFNGLYRGEAVTILREAQAYGTWFLSFEYMMDWEARRTNTKREDIPAYKIAGYGGLAGEMLWLSSYPFDVVKSKMQSDGFGEQQRYKNMRDCFRQTLAQEGMGGFVKGIAPTLLRAAPVSAGTFAAFELTKRALG
;
A
#
# COMPACT_ATOMS: atom_id res chain seq x y z
N MET A 1 -7.78 -8.52 9.91
CA MET A 1 -8.69 -8.62 8.74
C MET A 1 -8.01 -8.13 7.47
N GLN A 2 -7.50 -6.89 7.41
CA GLN A 2 -6.83 -6.32 6.23
C GLN A 2 -5.60 -7.14 5.76
N VAL A 3 -4.70 -7.49 6.69
CA VAL A 3 -3.51 -8.30 6.38
C VAL A 3 -3.88 -9.68 5.82
N SER A 4 -4.89 -10.34 6.41
CA SER A 4 -5.36 -11.66 5.96
C SER A 4 -5.90 -11.64 4.53
N VAL A 5 -6.62 -10.58 4.15
CA VAL A 5 -7.13 -10.41 2.77
C VAL A 5 -5.98 -10.23 1.78
N GLN A 6 -4.96 -9.44 2.14
CA GLN A 6 -3.79 -9.21 1.30
C GLN A 6 -2.99 -10.49 1.06
N PHE A 7 -2.64 -11.21 2.12
CA PHE A 7 -1.92 -12.47 2.00
C PHE A 7 -2.76 -13.54 1.27
N GLY A 8 -4.07 -13.61 1.54
CA GLY A 8 -4.97 -14.52 0.82
C GLY A 8 -5.01 -14.23 -0.67
N ALA A 9 -5.24 -12.97 -1.06
CA ALA A 9 -5.28 -12.56 -2.47
C ALA A 9 -3.93 -12.77 -3.17
N PHE A 10 -2.82 -12.50 -2.47
CA PHE A 10 -1.48 -12.75 -2.97
C PHE A 10 -1.24 -14.25 -3.24
N HIS A 11 -1.60 -15.12 -2.29
CA HIS A 11 -1.43 -16.56 -2.44
C HIS A 11 -2.27 -17.14 -3.58
N GLU A 12 -3.49 -16.65 -3.78
CA GLU A 12 -4.34 -17.06 -4.89
C GLU A 12 -3.77 -16.59 -6.24
N ALA A 13 -3.32 -15.34 -6.35
CA ALA A 13 -2.65 -14.85 -7.56
C ALA A 13 -1.36 -15.62 -7.87
N ARG A 14 -0.57 -15.91 -6.84
CA ARG A 14 0.64 -16.74 -6.93
C ARG A 14 0.31 -18.14 -7.45
N ARG A 15 -0.66 -18.83 -6.85
CA ARG A 15 -1.11 -20.17 -7.31
C ARG A 15 -1.58 -20.16 -8.76
N TYR A 16 -2.24 -19.08 -9.18
CA TYR A 16 -2.66 -18.91 -10.57
C TYR A 16 -1.45 -18.82 -11.51
N PHE A 17 -0.43 -18.01 -11.19
CA PHE A 17 0.79 -17.94 -11.99
C PHE A 17 1.60 -19.24 -11.97
N GLU A 18 1.65 -19.96 -10.85
CA GLU A 18 2.29 -21.28 -10.74
C GLU A 18 1.62 -22.29 -11.70
N ARG A 19 0.28 -22.33 -11.74
CA ARG A 19 -0.47 -23.16 -12.69
C ARG A 19 -0.19 -22.79 -14.14
N MET A 20 -0.14 -21.49 -14.46
CA MET A 20 0.17 -21.03 -15.82
C MET A 20 1.61 -21.38 -16.24
N ASN A 21 2.58 -21.26 -15.33
CA ASN A 21 3.97 -21.59 -15.62
C ASN A 21 4.17 -23.10 -15.81
N ALA A 22 3.47 -23.92 -15.01
CA ALA A 22 3.44 -25.37 -15.16
C ALA A 22 2.85 -25.80 -16.51
N GLN A 23 1.76 -25.16 -16.96
CA GLN A 23 1.17 -25.39 -18.28
C GLN A 23 2.08 -24.98 -19.44
N LYS A 24 2.92 -23.96 -19.25
CA LYS A 24 3.92 -23.50 -20.23
C LYS A 24 5.21 -24.34 -20.24
N GLY A 25 5.32 -25.38 -19.41
CA GLY A 25 6.48 -26.26 -19.35
C GLY A 25 7.73 -25.60 -18.74
N SER A 26 7.56 -24.54 -17.94
CA SER A 26 8.69 -23.92 -17.24
C SER A 26 9.27 -24.91 -16.22
N LYS A 27 10.59 -25.15 -16.29
CA LYS A 27 11.31 -26.04 -15.36
C LYS A 27 11.68 -25.38 -14.03
N ASP A 28 11.48 -24.07 -13.91
CA ASP A 28 11.82 -23.32 -12.71
C ASP A 28 10.63 -23.32 -11.73
N PRO A 29 10.77 -23.90 -10.52
CA PRO A 29 9.69 -23.95 -9.54
C PRO A 29 9.42 -22.58 -8.88
N HIS A 30 10.26 -21.57 -9.16
CA HIS A 30 10.12 -20.23 -8.61
C HIS A 30 9.42 -19.28 -9.59
N LEU A 31 8.54 -18.42 -9.07
CA LEU A 31 7.94 -17.34 -9.85
C LEU A 31 8.99 -16.31 -10.25
N SER A 32 8.83 -15.73 -11.43
CA SER A 32 9.62 -14.55 -11.81
C SER A 32 9.34 -13.41 -10.84
N TYR A 33 10.34 -12.57 -10.58
CA TYR A 33 10.17 -11.31 -9.85
C TYR A 33 9.02 -10.45 -10.40
N SER A 34 8.80 -10.45 -11.72
CA SER A 34 7.65 -9.78 -12.34
C SER A 34 6.31 -10.37 -11.90
N GLN A 35 6.22 -11.68 -11.72
CA GLN A 35 5.02 -12.37 -11.27
C GLN A 35 4.76 -12.15 -9.77
N TYR A 36 5.82 -12.06 -8.96
CA TYR A 36 5.69 -11.65 -7.56
C TYR A 36 5.17 -10.22 -7.44
N TYR A 37 5.70 -9.29 -8.24
CA TYR A 37 5.21 -7.92 -8.30
C TYR A 37 3.73 -7.87 -8.71
N LEU A 38 3.34 -8.57 -9.77
CA LEU A 38 1.95 -8.61 -10.25
C LEU A 38 1.01 -9.26 -9.23
N SER A 39 1.45 -10.30 -8.54
CA SER A 39 0.68 -10.93 -7.46
C SER A 39 0.48 -9.98 -6.28
N GLY A 40 1.54 -9.25 -5.90
CA GLY A 40 1.47 -8.21 -4.86
C GLY A 40 0.57 -7.05 -5.27
N ALA A 41 0.66 -6.60 -6.51
CA ALA A 41 -0.19 -5.55 -7.05
C ALA A 41 -1.67 -5.96 -7.07
N PHE A 42 -1.97 -7.20 -7.46
CA PHE A 42 -3.33 -7.74 -7.41
C PHE A 42 -3.87 -7.77 -5.98
N ALA A 43 -3.06 -8.24 -5.02
CA ALA A 43 -3.43 -8.23 -3.61
C ALA A 43 -3.73 -6.81 -3.10
N GLY A 44 -2.94 -5.82 -3.53
CA GLY A 44 -3.16 -4.41 -3.23
C GLY A 44 -4.48 -3.87 -3.79
N ILE A 45 -4.82 -4.22 -5.03
CA ILE A 45 -6.09 -3.82 -5.67
C ILE A 45 -7.28 -4.42 -4.94
N VAL A 46 -7.27 -5.73 -4.69
CA VAL A 46 -8.35 -6.42 -3.97
C VAL A 46 -8.54 -5.83 -2.58
N ASN A 47 -7.44 -5.56 -1.88
CA ASN A 47 -7.48 -4.93 -0.58
C ASN A 47 -8.04 -3.51 -0.64
N SER A 48 -7.66 -2.71 -1.64
CA SER A 48 -8.15 -1.34 -1.82
C SER A 48 -9.64 -1.30 -2.09
N VAL A 49 -10.18 -2.21 -2.89
CA VAL A 49 -11.63 -2.25 -3.19
C VAL A 49 -12.46 -2.61 -1.94
N ILE A 50 -11.96 -3.55 -1.13
CA ILE A 50 -12.66 -4.00 0.09
C ILE A 50 -12.51 -2.98 1.23
N SER A 51 -11.29 -2.49 1.44
CA SER A 51 -10.96 -1.64 2.59
C SER A 51 -11.15 -0.16 2.30
N GLY A 52 -11.10 0.26 1.03
CA GLY A 52 -11.16 1.66 0.60
C GLY A 52 -12.38 2.43 1.14
N PRO A 53 -13.61 1.91 1.02
CA PRO A 53 -14.79 2.57 1.57
C PRO A 53 -14.73 2.73 3.09
N ILE A 54 -14.24 1.71 3.80
CA ILE A 54 -14.12 1.73 5.27
C ILE A 54 -13.08 2.77 5.70
N GLU A 55 -11.93 2.78 5.03
CA GLU A 55 -10.84 3.70 5.30
C GLU A 55 -11.23 5.15 4.97
N HIS A 56 -11.98 5.35 3.88
CA HIS A 56 -12.51 6.66 3.52
C HIS A 56 -13.46 7.22 4.59
N VAL A 57 -14.38 6.39 5.09
CA VAL A 57 -15.29 6.77 6.19
C VAL A 57 -14.50 7.06 7.46
N ARG A 58 -13.51 6.22 7.78
CA ARG A 58 -12.66 6.40 8.97
C ARG A 58 -11.88 7.71 8.92
N ILE A 59 -11.23 8.03 7.80
CA ILE A 59 -10.47 9.27 7.63
C ILE A 59 -11.38 10.48 7.83
N ARG A 60 -12.57 10.52 7.20
CA ARG A 60 -13.51 11.64 7.36
C ARG A 60 -14.02 11.80 8.79
N LEU A 61 -14.25 10.69 9.49
CA LEU A 61 -14.63 10.72 10.90
C LEU A 61 -13.51 11.23 11.80
N GLN A 62 -12.25 10.99 11.44
CA GLN A 62 -11.07 11.44 12.19
C GLN A 62 -10.68 12.89 11.87
N THR A 63 -10.91 13.37 10.65
CA THR A 63 -10.56 14.73 10.21
C THR A 63 -11.66 15.76 10.46
N GLN A 64 -12.88 15.34 10.85
CA GLN A 64 -13.96 16.28 11.13
C GLN A 64 -13.66 17.18 12.35
N PRO A 65 -14.19 18.42 12.38
CA PRO A 65 -14.08 19.30 13.54
C PRO A 65 -14.74 18.67 14.78
N HIS A 66 -14.10 18.82 15.94
CA HIS A 66 -14.63 18.34 17.22
C HIS A 66 -15.45 19.45 17.90
N GLY A 67 -16.59 19.11 18.51
CA GLY A 67 -17.48 20.07 19.19
C GLY A 67 -18.78 20.34 18.42
N GLU A 68 -19.33 21.56 18.53
CA GLU A 68 -20.59 21.96 17.88
C GLU A 68 -20.53 21.96 16.34
N GLY A 69 -19.32 21.94 15.76
CA GLY A 69 -19.08 21.84 14.31
C GLY A 69 -18.99 20.41 13.76
N ARG A 70 -19.44 19.39 14.51
CA ARG A 70 -19.41 17.99 14.04
C ARG A 70 -20.31 17.80 12.81
N LEU A 71 -19.68 17.41 11.71
CA LEU A 71 -20.39 17.13 10.45
C LEU A 71 -21.07 15.75 10.44
N TYR A 72 -20.53 14.77 11.17
CA TYR A 72 -21.00 13.39 11.17
C TYR A 72 -21.21 12.82 12.58
N ASN A 73 -22.39 12.25 12.81
CA ASN A 73 -22.73 11.62 14.09
C ASN A 73 -22.19 10.19 14.21
N GLY A 74 -21.80 9.58 13.09
CA GLY A 74 -21.17 8.27 13.05
C GLY A 74 -20.90 7.76 11.63
N PRO A 75 -20.39 6.51 11.48
CA PRO A 75 -20.04 5.92 10.19
C PRO A 75 -21.22 5.83 9.22
N LEU A 76 -22.38 5.41 9.71
CA LEU A 76 -23.60 5.27 8.90
C LEU A 76 -24.18 6.63 8.47
N ASP A 77 -24.10 7.63 9.35
CA ASP A 77 -24.49 9.02 9.03
C ASP A 77 -23.56 9.64 7.98
N CYS A 78 -22.26 9.34 8.07
CA CYS A 78 -21.29 9.73 7.05
C CYS A 78 -21.62 9.13 5.68
N ILE A 79 -21.87 7.82 5.61
CA ILE A 79 -22.25 7.14 4.36
C ILE A 79 -23.56 7.72 3.79
N LYS A 80 -24.57 7.93 4.63
CA LYS A 80 -25.88 8.46 4.20
C LYS A 80 -25.77 9.88 3.64
N LYS A 81 -25.05 10.76 4.34
CA LYS A 81 -24.79 12.14 3.90
C LYS A 81 -23.95 12.19 2.62
N LEU A 82 -22.96 11.30 2.51
CA LEU A 82 -22.11 11.17 1.33
C LEU A 82 -22.91 10.68 0.11
N SER A 83 -23.85 9.76 0.32
CA SER A 83 -24.76 9.30 -0.72
C SER A 83 -25.71 10.41 -1.19
N SER A 84 -26.12 11.32 -0.30
CA SER A 84 -27.07 12.39 -0.63
C SER A 84 -26.47 13.63 -1.31
N GLN A 85 -25.17 13.90 -1.16
CA GLN A 85 -24.57 15.18 -1.58
C GLN A 85 -23.99 15.22 -3.01
N GLY A 86 -24.05 14.15 -3.80
CA GLY A 86 -23.53 14.20 -5.17
C GLY A 86 -23.16 12.85 -5.80
N GLY A 87 -23.61 11.75 -5.21
CA GLY A 87 -23.34 10.39 -5.67
C GLY A 87 -21.97 9.90 -5.20
N LEU A 88 -21.94 8.64 -4.77
CA LEU A 88 -20.73 7.95 -4.29
C LEU A 88 -19.61 7.94 -5.35
N PHE A 89 -19.92 8.09 -6.63
CA PHE A 89 -18.92 7.98 -7.70
C PHE A 89 -18.22 9.31 -8.01
N ASN A 90 -18.92 10.44 -8.18
CA ASN A 90 -18.24 11.66 -8.67
C ASN A 90 -17.29 12.31 -7.64
N GLY A 91 -17.53 12.15 -6.35
CA GLY A 91 -16.65 12.64 -5.27
C GLY A 91 -15.62 11.62 -4.78
N LEU A 92 -15.96 10.31 -4.77
CA LEU A 92 -15.11 9.25 -4.22
C LEU A 92 -14.11 8.74 -5.28
N TYR A 93 -14.50 8.62 -6.56
CA TYR A 93 -13.57 8.18 -7.63
C TYR A 93 -12.44 9.18 -7.88
N ARG A 94 -12.62 10.45 -7.47
CA ARG A 94 -11.60 11.49 -7.53
C ARG A 94 -10.55 11.24 -6.45
N GLY A 95 -9.60 10.37 -6.78
CA GLY A 95 -8.53 9.92 -5.88
C GLY A 95 -8.59 8.43 -5.57
N GLU A 96 -9.72 7.75 -5.76
CA GLU A 96 -9.79 6.28 -5.60
C GLU A 96 -8.94 5.55 -6.64
N ALA A 97 -8.98 5.98 -7.91
CA ALA A 97 -8.12 5.39 -8.95
C ALA A 97 -6.62 5.58 -8.63
N VAL A 98 -6.26 6.73 -8.03
CA VAL A 98 -4.89 7.00 -7.57
C VAL A 98 -4.55 6.15 -6.35
N THR A 99 -5.53 5.93 -5.47
CA THR A 99 -5.39 5.07 -4.29
C THR A 99 -5.17 3.62 -4.71
N ILE A 100 -6.00 3.08 -5.60
CA ILE A 100 -5.84 1.72 -6.14
C ILE A 100 -4.47 1.57 -6.81
N LEU A 101 -4.05 2.54 -7.63
CA LEU A 101 -2.73 2.49 -8.28
C LEU A 101 -1.59 2.55 -7.26
N ARG A 102 -1.72 3.42 -6.25
CA ARG A 102 -0.76 3.54 -5.16
C ARG A 102 -0.66 2.24 -4.38
N GLU A 103 -1.79 1.64 -4.00
CA GLU A 103 -1.83 0.37 -3.27
C GLU A 103 -1.24 -0.77 -4.13
N ALA A 104 -1.56 -0.82 -5.42
CA ALA A 104 -0.99 -1.79 -6.35
C ALA A 104 0.55 -1.66 -6.42
N GLN A 105 1.07 -0.44 -6.59
CA GLN A 105 2.51 -0.18 -6.61
C GLN A 105 3.16 -0.52 -5.26
N ALA A 106 2.55 -0.09 -4.16
CA ALA A 106 3.06 -0.29 -2.81
C ALA A 106 3.21 -1.79 -2.49
N TYR A 107 2.13 -2.55 -2.63
CA TYR A 107 2.14 -3.98 -2.33
C TYR A 107 2.93 -4.80 -3.35
N GLY A 108 2.92 -4.39 -4.63
CA GLY A 108 3.77 -4.99 -5.66
C GLY A 108 5.25 -4.87 -5.29
N THR A 109 5.72 -3.66 -4.94
CA THR A 109 7.11 -3.45 -4.51
C THR A 109 7.41 -4.19 -3.21
N TRP A 110 6.50 -4.17 -2.23
CA TRP A 110 6.74 -4.84 -0.95
C TRP A 110 6.95 -6.34 -1.09
N PHE A 111 6.04 -7.04 -1.78
CA PHE A 111 6.19 -8.48 -2.00
C PHE A 111 7.40 -8.79 -2.88
N LEU A 112 7.64 -8.01 -3.94
CA LEU A 112 8.83 -8.17 -4.78
C LEU A 112 10.12 -8.06 -3.96
N SER A 113 10.28 -6.97 -3.21
CA SER A 113 11.47 -6.72 -2.41
C SER A 113 11.66 -7.76 -1.32
N PHE A 114 10.57 -8.16 -0.64
CA PHE A 114 10.60 -9.20 0.37
C PHE A 114 11.03 -10.55 -0.20
N GLU A 115 10.42 -10.99 -1.31
CA GLU A 115 10.76 -12.25 -1.98
C GLU A 115 12.21 -12.23 -2.51
N TYR A 116 12.64 -11.12 -3.10
CA TYR A 116 14.02 -10.94 -3.55
C TYR A 116 15.04 -11.09 -2.41
N MET A 117 14.79 -10.46 -1.26
CA MET A 117 15.69 -10.55 -0.11
C MET A 117 15.68 -11.95 0.52
N MET A 118 14.53 -12.62 0.56
CA MET A 118 14.42 -14.00 1.04
C MET A 118 15.16 -14.99 0.13
N ASP A 119 15.03 -14.85 -1.18
CA ASP A 119 15.73 -15.70 -2.16
C ASP A 119 17.25 -15.42 -2.15
N TRP A 120 17.65 -14.16 -2.00
CA TRP A 120 19.06 -13.80 -1.85
C TRP A 120 19.69 -14.43 -0.61
N GLU A 121 19.01 -14.38 0.53
CA GLU A 121 19.50 -14.98 1.77
C GLU A 121 19.58 -16.51 1.67
N ALA A 122 18.54 -17.15 1.13
CA ALA A 122 18.51 -18.61 0.92
C ALA A 122 19.67 -19.08 0.05
N ARG A 123 19.96 -18.37 -1.05
CA ARG A 123 21.09 -18.66 -1.95
C ARG A 123 22.44 -18.44 -1.26
N ARG A 124 22.56 -17.39 -0.46
CA ARG A 124 23.81 -17.03 0.22
C ARG A 124 24.18 -18.01 1.33
N THR A 125 23.19 -18.48 2.09
CA THR A 125 23.41 -19.42 3.20
C THR A 125 23.25 -20.88 2.82
N ASN A 126 22.83 -21.17 1.58
CA ASN A 126 22.47 -22.51 1.09
C ASN A 126 21.47 -23.21 2.01
N THR A 127 20.59 -22.41 2.61
CA THR A 127 19.60 -22.82 3.60
C THR A 127 18.22 -22.80 2.94
N LYS A 128 17.36 -23.75 3.26
CA LYS A 128 15.98 -23.72 2.76
C LYS A 128 15.26 -22.50 3.31
N ARG A 129 14.29 -21.99 2.55
CA ARG A 129 13.52 -20.80 2.95
C ARG A 129 12.79 -20.95 4.28
N GLU A 130 12.38 -22.18 4.60
CA GLU A 130 11.72 -22.56 5.85
C GLU A 130 12.64 -22.47 7.09
N ASP A 131 13.95 -22.59 6.88
CA ASP A 131 14.95 -22.58 7.94
C ASP A 131 15.56 -21.17 8.15
N ILE A 132 15.09 -20.16 7.41
CA ILE A 132 15.56 -18.78 7.60
C ILE A 132 15.07 -18.28 8.97
N PRO A 133 15.97 -17.84 9.86
CA PRO A 133 15.59 -17.38 11.18
C PRO A 133 14.58 -16.23 11.10
N ALA A 134 13.55 -16.29 11.92
CA ALA A 134 12.47 -15.32 11.88
C ALA A 134 12.92 -13.85 12.16
N TYR A 135 14.09 -13.63 12.78
CA TYR A 135 14.67 -12.29 12.93
C TYR A 135 15.10 -11.68 11.59
N LYS A 136 15.62 -12.52 10.68
CA LYS A 136 15.97 -12.10 9.32
C LYS A 136 14.72 -11.88 8.49
N ILE A 137 13.70 -12.71 8.66
CA ILE A 137 12.40 -12.53 8.01
C ILE A 137 11.78 -11.19 8.41
N ALA A 138 11.77 -10.87 9.72
CA ALA A 138 11.36 -9.55 10.22
C ALA A 138 12.26 -8.43 9.66
N GLY A 139 13.57 -8.69 9.59
CA GLY A 139 14.61 -7.96 8.85
C GLY A 139 14.15 -7.44 7.50
N TYR A 140 13.97 -8.40 6.60
CA TYR A 140 13.61 -8.18 5.22
C TYR A 140 12.19 -7.63 5.09
N GLY A 141 11.27 -8.02 5.97
CA GLY A 141 9.92 -7.45 6.03
C GLY A 141 9.93 -5.94 6.30
N GLY A 142 10.76 -5.49 7.26
CA GLY A 142 10.95 -4.07 7.57
C GLY A 142 11.60 -3.30 6.42
N LEU A 143 12.69 -3.83 5.86
CA LEU A 143 13.38 -3.21 4.71
C LEU A 143 12.48 -3.14 3.47
N ALA A 144 11.67 -4.17 3.22
CA ALA A 144 10.69 -4.16 2.13
C ALA A 144 9.62 -3.09 2.38
N GLY A 145 9.25 -2.84 3.64
CA GLY A 145 8.35 -1.75 4.02
C GLY A 145 8.91 -0.38 3.67
N GLU A 146 10.19 -0.13 3.90
CA GLU A 146 10.84 1.12 3.49
C GLU A 146 10.88 1.27 1.96
N MET A 147 11.16 0.19 1.23
CA MET A 147 11.12 0.19 -0.24
C MET A 147 9.70 0.43 -0.80
N LEU A 148 8.68 -0.11 -0.13
CA LEU A 148 7.28 0.20 -0.41
C LEU A 148 7.06 1.71 -0.30
N TRP A 149 7.47 2.34 0.80
CA TRP A 149 7.28 3.78 0.97
C TRP A 149 8.04 4.57 -0.09
N LEU A 150 9.32 4.29 -0.32
CA LEU A 150 10.13 5.01 -1.31
C LEU A 150 9.54 4.93 -2.72
N SER A 151 9.02 3.77 -3.13
CA SER A 151 8.46 3.58 -4.48
C SER A 151 7.04 4.14 -4.64
N SER A 152 6.22 4.09 -3.58
CA SER A 152 4.83 4.55 -3.61
C SER A 152 4.65 6.03 -3.25
N TYR A 153 5.68 6.66 -2.66
CA TYR A 153 5.62 8.04 -2.19
C TYR A 153 5.19 9.07 -3.25
N PRO A 154 5.68 9.02 -4.51
CA PRO A 154 5.21 9.94 -5.55
C PRO A 154 3.70 9.84 -5.81
N PHE A 155 3.15 8.63 -5.74
CA PHE A 155 1.71 8.40 -5.88
C PHE A 155 0.95 8.91 -4.66
N ASP A 156 1.53 8.80 -3.45
CA ASP A 156 0.95 9.37 -2.23
C ASP A 156 0.87 10.90 -2.29
N VAL A 157 1.90 11.57 -2.82
CA VAL A 157 1.86 13.03 -3.03
C VAL A 157 0.75 13.41 -4.01
N VAL A 158 0.64 12.72 -5.15
CA VAL A 158 -0.41 12.98 -6.14
C VAL A 158 -1.80 12.70 -5.56
N LYS A 159 -1.96 11.60 -4.83
CA LYS A 159 -3.19 11.25 -4.12
C LYS A 159 -3.59 12.36 -3.15
N SER A 160 -2.66 12.81 -2.31
CA SER A 160 -2.91 13.87 -1.31
C SER A 160 -3.32 15.19 -1.97
N LYS A 161 -2.61 15.61 -3.03
CA LYS A 161 -2.94 16.82 -3.79
C LYS A 161 -4.31 16.73 -4.47
N MET A 162 -4.66 15.57 -5.03
CA MET A 162 -5.97 15.37 -5.66
C MET A 162 -7.11 15.29 -4.65
N GLN A 163 -6.89 14.65 -3.50
CA GLN A 163 -7.90 14.53 -2.44
C GLN A 163 -8.11 15.85 -1.68
N SER A 164 -7.10 16.72 -1.66
CA SER A 164 -7.17 18.06 -1.04
C SER A 164 -7.58 19.16 -2.01
N ASP A 165 -7.84 18.84 -3.29
CA ASP A 165 -8.22 19.82 -4.31
C ASP A 165 -9.68 20.28 -4.15
N GLY A 166 -9.97 21.50 -4.62
CA GLY A 166 -11.30 22.09 -4.59
C GLY A 166 -12.30 21.40 -5.52
N PHE A 167 -13.59 21.62 -5.28
CA PHE A 167 -14.70 21.17 -6.14
C PHE A 167 -15.22 22.33 -7.02
N GLY A 168 -15.74 22.00 -8.20
CA GLY A 168 -16.36 22.99 -9.09
C GLY A 168 -15.34 23.95 -9.73
N GLU A 169 -15.60 25.26 -9.70
CA GLU A 169 -14.72 26.27 -10.31
C GLU A 169 -13.35 26.38 -9.61
N GLN A 170 -13.23 25.89 -8.37
CA GLN A 170 -11.97 25.86 -7.62
C GLN A 170 -11.13 24.62 -7.90
N GLN A 171 -11.56 23.73 -8.80
CA GLN A 171 -10.82 22.52 -9.18
C GLN A 171 -9.56 22.86 -9.97
N ARG A 172 -8.39 22.51 -9.42
CA ARG A 172 -7.09 22.73 -10.08
C ARG A 172 -6.63 21.54 -10.92
N TYR A 173 -6.99 20.32 -10.54
CA TYR A 173 -6.53 19.09 -11.19
C TYR A 173 -7.67 18.31 -11.86
N LYS A 174 -7.62 18.15 -13.19
CA LYS A 174 -8.63 17.41 -13.94
C LYS A 174 -8.53 15.91 -13.74
N ASN A 175 -7.31 15.38 -13.68
CA ASN A 175 -7.02 13.96 -13.49
C ASN A 175 -5.61 13.76 -12.90
N MET A 176 -5.26 12.51 -12.60
CA MET A 176 -3.96 12.15 -12.03
C MET A 176 -2.77 12.59 -12.90
N ARG A 177 -2.89 12.42 -14.23
CA ARG A 177 -1.81 12.79 -15.17
C ARG A 177 -1.60 14.31 -15.20
N ASP A 178 -2.68 15.06 -15.14
CA ASP A 178 -2.67 16.51 -15.03
C ASP A 178 -2.05 16.98 -13.70
N CYS A 179 -2.42 16.35 -12.58
CA CYS A 179 -1.79 16.62 -11.28
C CYS A 179 -0.29 16.33 -11.29
N PHE A 180 0.12 15.20 -11.89
CA PHE A 180 1.53 14.84 -12.03
C PHE A 180 2.29 15.85 -12.90
N ARG A 181 1.74 16.21 -14.07
CA ARG A 181 2.35 17.18 -14.99
C ARG A 181 2.48 18.56 -14.36
N GLN A 182 1.42 19.04 -13.71
CA GLN A 182 1.43 20.34 -13.03
C GLN A 182 2.40 20.36 -11.84
N THR A 183 2.46 19.27 -11.05
CA THR A 183 3.43 19.14 -9.95
C THR A 183 4.86 19.17 -10.47
N LEU A 184 5.15 18.41 -11.52
CA LEU A 184 6.48 18.40 -12.14
C LEU A 184 6.86 19.77 -12.70
N ALA A 185 5.91 20.49 -13.32
CA ALA A 185 6.17 21.82 -13.88
C ALA A 185 6.35 22.92 -12.81
N GLN A 186 5.65 22.83 -11.67
CA GLN A 186 5.65 23.87 -10.64
C GLN A 186 6.69 23.63 -9.53
N GLU A 187 6.87 22.38 -9.12
CA GLU A 187 7.71 22.01 -7.96
C GLU A 187 8.92 21.14 -8.36
N GLY A 188 9.01 20.74 -9.64
CA GLY A 188 10.06 19.84 -10.13
C GLY A 188 9.96 18.44 -9.51
N MET A 189 11.05 17.67 -9.64
CA MET A 189 11.16 16.34 -9.02
C MET A 189 11.12 16.41 -7.48
N GLY A 190 11.53 17.54 -6.90
CA GLY A 190 11.48 17.80 -5.46
C GLY A 190 10.06 17.75 -4.89
N GLY A 191 9.06 18.14 -5.69
CA GLY A 191 7.64 18.09 -5.30
C GLY A 191 7.15 16.69 -4.94
N PHE A 192 7.69 15.65 -5.56
CA PHE A 192 7.27 14.25 -5.34
C PHE A 192 7.94 13.59 -4.14
N VAL A 193 9.02 14.17 -3.59
CA VAL A 193 9.72 13.67 -2.40
C VAL A 193 9.51 14.54 -1.16
N LYS A 194 8.78 15.65 -1.33
CA LYS A 194 8.49 16.62 -0.27
C LYS A 194 7.61 15.99 0.80
N GLY A 195 8.20 15.69 1.96
CA GLY A 195 7.53 15.05 3.11
C GLY A 195 7.86 13.56 3.29
N ILE A 196 8.79 13.02 2.50
CA ILE A 196 9.20 11.62 2.67
C ILE A 196 9.90 11.39 4.01
N ALA A 197 10.68 12.37 4.48
CA ALA A 197 11.39 12.32 5.75
C ALA A 197 10.46 12.05 6.96
N PRO A 198 9.37 12.82 7.20
CA PRO A 198 8.44 12.51 8.28
C PRO A 198 7.68 11.19 8.07
N THR A 199 7.57 10.69 6.83
CA THR A 199 6.95 9.39 6.54
C THR A 199 7.87 8.24 6.92
N LEU A 200 9.14 8.29 6.55
CA LEU A 200 10.17 7.33 6.93
C LEU A 200 10.45 7.39 8.45
N LEU A 201 10.47 8.59 9.04
CA LEU A 201 10.61 8.76 10.49
C LEU A 201 9.44 8.09 11.24
N ARG A 202 8.23 8.10 10.68
CA ARG A 202 7.08 7.36 11.24
C ARG A 202 7.18 5.86 11.03
N ALA A 203 7.79 5.43 9.92
CA ALA A 203 8.00 4.02 9.62
C ALA A 203 9.07 3.39 10.53
N ALA A 204 10.09 4.16 10.91
CA ALA A 204 11.18 3.70 11.76
C ALA A 204 10.72 3.07 13.10
N PRO A 205 9.81 3.66 13.90
CA PRO A 205 9.25 3.02 15.08
C PRO A 205 8.47 1.74 14.80
N VAL A 206 7.78 1.65 13.67
CA VAL A 206 7.02 0.46 13.29
C VAL A 206 7.97 -0.69 12.96
N SER A 207 9.02 -0.39 12.20
CA SER A 207 10.11 -1.32 11.93
C SER A 207 10.79 -1.75 13.24
N ALA A 208 11.19 -0.80 14.08
CA ALA A 208 11.81 -1.07 15.38
C ALA A 208 10.92 -1.90 16.32
N GLY A 209 9.62 -1.59 16.39
CA GLY A 209 8.66 -2.33 17.19
C GLY A 209 8.45 -3.76 16.70
N THR A 210 8.46 -3.96 15.38
CA THR A 210 8.41 -5.31 14.78
C THR A 210 9.64 -6.12 15.16
N PHE A 211 10.84 -5.52 15.09
CA PHE A 211 12.07 -6.17 15.55
C PHE A 211 12.08 -6.46 17.05
N ALA A 212 11.61 -5.51 17.86
CA ALA A 212 11.54 -5.69 19.30
C ALA A 212 10.56 -6.80 19.68
N ALA A 213 9.36 -6.81 19.10
CA ALA A 213 8.36 -7.85 19.32
C ALA A 213 8.88 -9.22 18.88
N PHE A 214 9.57 -9.27 17.74
CA PHE A 214 10.23 -10.48 17.27
C PHE A 214 11.27 -10.98 18.29
N GLU A 215 12.19 -10.12 18.73
CA GLU A 215 13.27 -10.47 19.65
C GLU A 215 12.73 -10.96 21.01
N LEU A 216 11.69 -10.30 21.51
CA LEU A 216 11.00 -10.71 22.74
C LEU A 216 10.30 -12.07 22.58
N THR A 217 9.65 -12.29 21.45
CA THR A 217 8.97 -13.57 21.15
C THR A 217 9.98 -14.71 21.03
N LYS A 218 11.12 -14.47 20.37
CA LYS A 218 12.21 -15.44 20.27
C LYS A 218 12.73 -15.80 21.66
N ARG A 219 13.03 -14.81 22.51
CA ARG A 219 13.50 -15.03 23.88
C ARG A 219 12.48 -15.79 24.75
N ALA A 220 11.19 -15.62 24.48
CA ALA A 220 10.12 -16.31 25.20
C ALA A 220 9.92 -17.76 24.74
N LEU A 221 10.21 -18.08 23.46
CA LEU A 221 10.00 -19.41 22.87
C LEU A 221 11.22 -20.33 22.93
N GLY A 222 12.41 -19.81 23.30
CA GLY A 222 13.65 -20.58 23.47
C GLY A 222 14.56 -20.53 22.25
#